data_AF-A0A4Q5ZF31-F1
#
_entry.id   AF-A0A4Q5ZF31-F1
#
_cell.length_a   1.000
_cell.length_b   1.000
_cell.length_c   1.000
_cell.angle_alpha   90.00
_cell.angle_beta   90.00
_cell.angle_gamma   90.00
#
_symmetry.space_group_name_H-M   'P 1'
#
loop_
_entity.id
_entity.type
_entity.pdbx_description
1 polymer ?
#
loop_
_entity_poly.entity_id
_entity_poly.type
_entity_poly.pdbx_seq_one_letter_code
_entity_poly.pdbx_strand_id
1 'polypeptide(L)'
;MQKITNDLYAGLKTLASCCGLLLLSAGALRAQSFAFTVSVKNPASHYLNVELLAKDMAPGIIDFRMPVWTPGYYQFLNFHENVENLAIEDGKGNLLE
;
A
#
# COMPACT_ATOMS: atom_id res chain seq x y z
N MET A 1 3.93 -22.10 -54.15
CA MET A 1 4.38 -20.79 -53.61
C MET A 1 3.35 -20.11 -52.69
N GLN A 2 2.03 -20.24 -52.93
CA GLN A 2 0.97 -19.64 -52.08
C GLN A 2 0.72 -20.27 -50.69
N LYS A 3 1.21 -21.50 -50.44
CA LYS A 3 1.01 -22.18 -49.15
C LYS A 3 1.86 -21.54 -48.04
N ILE A 4 3.12 -21.25 -48.37
CA ILE A 4 4.10 -20.64 -47.46
C ILE A 4 3.67 -19.24 -47.01
N THR A 5 3.02 -18.47 -47.89
CA THR A 5 2.52 -17.13 -47.57
C THR A 5 1.34 -17.14 -46.59
N ASN A 6 0.47 -18.15 -46.66
CA ASN A 6 -0.69 -18.27 -45.77
C ASN A 6 -0.28 -18.78 -44.38
N ASP A 7 0.70 -19.68 -44.32
CA ASP A 7 1.24 -20.20 -43.05
C ASP A 7 2.00 -19.09 -42.29
N LEU A 8 2.73 -18.21 -42.99
CA LEU A 8 3.34 -17.01 -42.38
C LEU A 8 2.30 -16.02 -41.84
N TYR A 9 1.22 -15.78 -42.59
CA TYR A 9 0.13 -14.89 -42.16
C TYR A 9 -0.65 -15.45 -40.96
N ALA A 10 -0.84 -16.78 -40.91
CA ALA A 10 -1.47 -17.45 -39.77
C ALA A 10 -0.62 -17.31 -38.50
N GLY A 11 0.69 -17.58 -38.59
CA GLY A 11 1.62 -17.41 -37.46
C GLY A 11 1.72 -15.97 -36.95
N LEU A 12 1.73 -14.99 -37.86
CA LEU A 12 1.73 -13.56 -37.51
C LEU A 12 0.45 -13.13 -36.77
N LYS A 13 -0.71 -13.69 -37.14
CA LYS A 13 -1.99 -13.44 -36.46
C LYS A 13 -2.07 -14.10 -35.09
N THR A 14 -1.55 -15.32 -34.95
CA THR A 14 -1.52 -16.01 -33.65
C THR A 14 -0.58 -15.30 -32.66
N LEU A 15 0.58 -14.82 -33.12
CA LEU A 15 1.51 -14.03 -32.31
C LEU A 15 0.89 -12.69 -31.87
N ALA A 16 0.19 -11.99 -32.77
CA ALA A 16 -0.50 -10.75 -32.48
C ALA A 16 -1.69 -10.95 -31.50
N SER A 17 -2.41 -12.06 -31.62
CA SER A 17 -3.52 -12.40 -30.72
C SER A 17 -3.04 -12.74 -29.30
N CYS A 18 -1.86 -13.36 -29.15
CA CYS A 18 -1.25 -13.59 -27.84
C CYS A 18 -0.81 -12.28 -27.15
N CYS A 19 -0.24 -11.33 -27.90
CA CYS A 19 0.10 -10.00 -27.37
C CYS A 19 -1.15 -9.22 -26.92
N GLY A 20 -2.26 -9.32 -27.65
CA GLY A 20 -3.53 -8.68 -27.27
C GLY A 20 -4.11 -9.23 -25.96
N LEU A 21 -3.95 -10.53 -25.70
CA LEU A 21 -4.38 -11.16 -24.44
C LEU A 21 -3.45 -10.82 -23.27
N LEU A 22 -2.14 -10.68 -23.50
CA LEU A 22 -1.14 -10.34 -22.49
C LEU A 22 -1.25 -8.90 -21.97
N LEU A 23 -1.72 -7.96 -22.80
CA LEU A 23 -1.92 -6.56 -22.39
C LEU A 23 -3.16 -6.37 -21.49
N LEU A 24 -4.13 -7.28 -21.55
CA LEU A 24 -5.37 -7.18 -20.75
C LEU A 24 -5.18 -7.64 -19.29
N SER A 25 -4.11 -8.36 -18.97
CA SER A 25 -3.82 -8.87 -17.61
C SER A 25 -2.81 -8.03 -16.83
N ALA A 26 -2.36 -6.88 -17.35
CA ALA A 26 -1.52 -5.96 -16.62
C ALA A 26 -2.35 -5.24 -15.53
N GLY A 27 -2.62 -5.94 -14.43
CA GLY A 27 -3.15 -5.32 -13.22
C GLY A 27 -2.22 -4.19 -12.79
N ALA A 28 -2.78 -3.00 -12.58
CA ALA A 28 -2.00 -1.85 -12.11
C ALA A 28 -1.43 -2.17 -10.73
N LEU A 29 -0.13 -2.50 -10.66
CA LEU A 29 0.56 -2.64 -9.40
C LEU A 29 0.67 -1.23 -8.78
N ARG A 30 -0.16 -0.95 -7.79
CA ARG A 30 -0.13 0.33 -7.09
C ARG A 30 0.91 0.28 -6.00
N ALA A 31 1.73 1.33 -5.94
CA ALA A 31 2.68 1.50 -4.85
C ALA A 31 1.90 1.78 -3.57
N GLN A 32 2.23 1.03 -2.53
CA GLN A 32 1.77 1.32 -1.17
C GLN A 32 2.17 2.74 -0.77
N SER A 33 1.25 3.46 -0.14
CA SER A 33 1.55 4.82 0.34
C SER A 33 1.00 5.04 1.74
N PHE A 34 1.75 5.84 2.50
CA PHE A 34 1.43 6.24 3.86
C PHE A 34 1.47 7.76 3.95
N ALA A 35 0.43 8.35 4.53
CA ALA A 35 0.38 9.78 4.83
C ALA A 35 0.06 9.96 6.31
N PHE A 36 0.91 10.71 7.01
CA PHE A 36 0.71 11.04 8.42
C PHE A 36 0.24 12.48 8.54
N THR A 37 -0.81 12.70 9.32
CA THR A 37 -1.24 14.03 9.76
C THR A 37 -0.98 14.14 11.25
N VAL A 38 -0.23 15.16 11.65
CA VAL A 38 0.07 15.43 13.07
C VAL A 38 -0.55 16.78 13.42
N SER A 39 -1.38 16.80 14.47
CA SER A 39 -2.05 18.01 14.92
C SER A 39 -2.07 18.14 16.44
N VAL A 40 -2.19 19.36 16.93
CA VAL A 40 -2.27 19.69 18.36
C VAL A 40 -3.61 20.37 18.63
N LYS A 41 -4.56 19.66 19.24
CA LYS A 41 -5.88 20.22 19.58
C LYS A 41 -5.84 21.09 20.83
N ASN A 42 -5.08 20.66 21.85
CA ASN A 42 -4.90 21.40 23.10
C ASN A 42 -3.42 21.33 23.53
N PRO A 43 -2.62 22.38 23.27
CA PRO A 43 -1.18 22.38 23.60
C PRO A 43 -0.87 22.17 25.08
N ALA A 44 -1.75 22.61 25.99
CA ALA A 44 -1.54 22.46 27.44
C ALA A 44 -1.68 21.01 27.91
N SER A 45 -2.28 20.14 27.09
CA SER A 45 -2.49 18.73 27.43
C SER A 45 -1.26 17.85 27.17
N HIS A 46 -0.24 18.37 26.46
CA HIS A 46 0.92 17.61 25.99
C HIS A 46 0.60 16.41 25.07
N TYR A 47 -0.62 16.30 24.56
CA TYR A 47 -0.99 15.28 23.59
C TYR A 47 -0.87 15.77 22.15
N LEU A 48 -0.41 14.86 21.29
CA LEU A 48 -0.45 14.98 19.84
C LEU A 48 -1.56 14.08 19.30
N ASN A 49 -2.30 14.57 18.31
CA ASN A 49 -3.24 13.77 17.54
C ASN A 49 -2.51 13.33 16.27
N VAL A 50 -2.40 12.02 16.05
CA VAL A 50 -1.69 11.44 14.91
C VAL A 50 -2.66 10.56 14.13
N GLU A 51 -2.81 10.84 12.85
CA GLU A 51 -3.63 10.06 11.92
C GLU A 51 -2.73 9.47 10.84
N LEU A 52 -2.92 8.18 10.53
CA LEU A 52 -2.22 7.46 9.47
C LEU A 52 -3.23 7.02 8.40
N LEU A 53 -3.07 7.54 7.18
CA LEU A 53 -3.78 7.05 6.01
C LEU A 53 -2.88 6.09 5.22
N ALA A 54 -3.22 4.81 5.24
CA ALA A 54 -2.55 3.76 4.47
C ALA A 54 -3.37 3.42 3.21
N LYS A 55 -2.75 3.51 2.03
CA LYS A 55 -3.41 3.24 0.74
C LYS A 55 -2.71 2.13 -0.03
N ASP A 56 -3.51 1.46 -0.86
CA ASP A 56 -3.06 0.38 -1.75
C ASP A 56 -2.33 -0.74 -0.98
N MET A 57 -2.80 -1.01 0.25
CA MET A 57 -2.27 -2.06 1.11
C MET A 57 -2.53 -3.44 0.51
N ALA A 58 -1.53 -4.33 0.65
CA ALA A 58 -1.70 -5.72 0.27
C ALA A 58 -2.79 -6.38 1.13
N PRO A 59 -3.61 -7.27 0.55
CA PRO A 59 -4.61 -8.01 1.33
C PRO A 59 -3.92 -8.90 2.36
N GLY A 60 -4.50 -8.99 3.56
CA GLY A 60 -4.00 -9.81 4.65
C GLY A 60 -3.86 -9.04 5.96
N ILE A 61 -3.06 -9.59 6.87
CA ILE A 61 -2.72 -8.96 8.15
C ILE A 61 -1.62 -7.94 7.91
N ILE A 62 -1.80 -6.73 8.45
CA ILE A 62 -0.82 -5.64 8.38
C ILE A 62 -0.31 -5.36 9.78
N ASP A 63 0.99 -5.55 10.00
CA ASP A 63 1.66 -5.25 11.26
C ASP A 63 2.21 -3.82 11.24
N PHE A 64 1.65 -2.93 12.06
CA PHE A 64 2.27 -1.63 12.35
C PHE A 64 3.22 -1.75 13.55
N ARG A 65 4.42 -1.19 13.42
CA ARG A 65 5.46 -1.28 14.46
C ARG A 65 5.98 0.11 14.82
N MET A 66 6.10 0.36 16.11
CA MET A 66 6.74 1.56 16.63
C MET A 66 8.19 1.23 17.01
N PRO A 67 9.18 2.05 16.61
CA PRO A 67 10.56 1.83 17.02
C PRO A 67 10.69 1.97 18.54
N VAL A 68 11.61 1.24 19.17
CA VAL A 68 11.84 1.33 20.63
C VAL A 68 12.96 2.31 21.00
N TRP A 69 13.67 2.85 20.00
CA TRP A 69 14.80 3.77 20.12
C TRP A 69 14.82 4.71 18.91
N THR A 70 15.60 5.79 18.97
CA THR A 70 15.80 6.73 17.85
C THR A 70 17.27 6.80 17.45
N PRO A 71 17.60 6.89 16.15
CA PRO A 71 18.97 7.06 15.70
C PRO A 71 19.66 8.24 16.38
N GLY A 72 20.87 7.99 16.90
CA GLY A 72 21.63 8.95 17.70
C GLY A 72 21.38 8.86 19.21
N TYR A 73 20.38 8.09 19.66
CA TYR A 73 20.10 7.86 21.08
C TYR A 73 19.86 6.36 21.36
N TYR A 74 20.91 5.68 21.83
CA TYR A 74 20.93 4.22 22.01
C TYR A 74 20.38 3.79 23.38
N GLN A 75 19.13 4.16 23.66
CA GLN A 75 18.40 3.74 24.84
C GLN A 75 16.98 3.32 24.45
N PHE A 76 16.41 2.36 25.17
CA PHE A 76 14.99 2.04 25.04
C PHE A 76 14.14 3.16 25.66
N LEU A 77 13.22 3.68 24.85
CA LEU A 77 12.37 4.83 25.19
C LEU A 77 10.89 4.45 25.38
N ASN A 78 10.54 3.18 25.15
CA ASN A 78 9.20 2.62 25.35
C ASN A 78 8.05 3.50 24.80
N PHE A 79 8.21 4.09 23.61
CA PHE A 79 7.24 5.06 23.06
C PHE A 79 5.80 4.54 22.98
N HIS A 80 5.62 3.23 22.85
CA HIS A 80 4.33 2.56 22.81
C HIS A 80 3.49 2.78 24.07
N GLU A 81 4.11 3.03 25.23
CA GLU A 81 3.41 3.29 26.50
C GLU A 81 2.63 4.62 26.48
N ASN A 82 2.95 5.53 25.55
CA ASN A 82 2.29 6.84 25.44
C ASN A 82 1.22 6.88 24.34
N VAL A 83 0.89 5.74 23.72
CA VAL A 83 -0.15 5.67 22.70
C VAL A 83 -1.50 5.45 23.39
N GLU A 84 -2.40 6.40 23.20
CA GLU A 84 -3.74 6.36 23.79
C GLU A 84 -4.81 6.51 22.71
N ASN A 85 -5.99 5.94 22.97
CA ASN A 85 -7.18 6.07 22.11
C ASN A 85 -6.94 5.67 20.65
N LEU A 86 -6.20 4.57 20.44
CA LEU A 86 -6.00 4.02 19.10
C LEU A 86 -7.34 3.49 18.54
N ALA A 87 -7.73 4.00 17.38
CA ALA A 87 -8.87 3.53 16.62
C ALA A 87 -8.45 3.34 15.16
N ILE A 88 -9.04 2.36 14.49
CA ILE A 88 -8.73 2.01 13.11
C ILE A 88 -10.04 2.03 12.33
N GLU A 89 -10.05 2.69 11.19
CA GLU A 89 -11.20 2.77 10.30
C GLU A 89 -10.85 2.24 8.91
N ASP A 90 -11.81 1.57 8.27
CA ASP A 90 -11.70 1.21 6.86
C ASP A 90 -11.94 2.42 5.93
N GLY A 91 -11.75 2.23 4.63
CA GLY A 91 -11.96 3.30 3.64
C GLY A 91 -13.42 3.79 3.51
N LYS A 92 -14.36 3.21 4.27
CA LYS A 92 -15.78 3.60 4.33
C LYS A 92 -16.14 4.24 5.68
N GLY A 93 -15.18 4.38 6.61
CA GLY A 93 -15.39 4.93 7.95
C GLY A 93 -15.96 3.92 8.95
N ASN A 94 -15.91 2.63 8.66
CA ASN A 94 -16.29 1.61 9.64
C ASN A 94 -15.11 1.34 10.57
N LEU A 95 -15.36 1.33 11.88
CA LEU A 95 -14.37 0.93 12.87
C LEU A 95 -13.99 -0.55 12.70
N LEU A 96 -12.69 -0.83 12.78
CA LEU A 96 -12.11 -2.17 12.79
C LEU A 96 -11.67 -2.49 14.21
N GLU A 97 -12.08 -3.67 14.71
CA GLU A 97 -11.61 -4.22 15.99
C GLU A 97 -10.27 -4.97 15.85
#